data_AF-A0A536ZSQ7-F1
#
_entry.id   AF-A0A536ZSQ7-F1
#
_cell.length_a   1.000
_cell.length_b   1.000
_cell.length_c   1.000
_cell.angle_alpha   90.00
_cell.angle_beta   90.00
_cell.angle_gamma   90.00
#
_symmetry.space_group_name_H-M   'P 1'
#
loop_
_entity.id
_entity.type
_entity.pdbx_description
1 polymer ?
#
loop_
_entity_poly.entity_id
_entity_poly.type
_entity_poly.pdbx_seq_one_letter_code
_entity_poly.pdbx_strand_id
1 'polypeptide(L)'
;MIYGTSAAPTAQLVPDAAAKPSSGQFLLIVPNAAFGTSGFDIYVTAPGVPLENMSPNLSNIPYTSNSNFATFTAGAYEVRATLPNSKQVIYDTGTVTFDEKTAYYFVIYTKGSSTLVNGALLVQDTAGSGSIVNSTIAQFKVVHAAPGTAPINAQVDGNPAFSSIPYQNASSYLTVPSGSHMVTFETVTAAGALIASAQPTLAAATDTSIVVTGLPGAQTAVVLSDFNLPGTAGTARVRFVNVAPNVGPIDVRVNFAAKVTSLQQNAGSAYVELAEDTYTIDFVVAGTTTSLLTLPVVALTAARTYTLYLVGTSGQLAGVLTRDD
;
A
#
# COMPACT_ATOMS: atom_id res chain seq x y z
N MET A 1 -5.79 -16.16 18.96
CA MET A 1 -5.18 -14.99 18.28
C MET A 1 -6.20 -13.86 18.21
N ILE A 2 -5.80 -12.60 18.41
CA ILE A 2 -6.68 -11.42 18.26
C ILE A 2 -6.05 -10.50 17.19
N TYR A 3 -6.84 -10.04 16.23
CA TYR A 3 -6.42 -9.18 15.12
C TYR A 3 -7.61 -8.38 14.57
N GLY A 4 -7.40 -7.56 13.53
CA GLY A 4 -8.44 -6.71 12.96
C GLY A 4 -8.20 -5.23 13.24
N THR A 5 -9.16 -4.39 12.89
CA THR A 5 -9.05 -2.95 13.16
C THR A 5 -9.35 -2.65 14.63
N SER A 6 -8.90 -1.50 15.13
CA SER A 6 -9.23 -1.07 16.49
C SER A 6 -10.75 -0.88 16.70
N ALA A 7 -11.49 -0.60 15.62
CA ALA A 7 -12.93 -0.46 15.64
C ALA A 7 -13.69 -1.81 15.61
N ALA A 8 -13.06 -2.88 15.11
CA ALA A 8 -13.67 -4.19 14.96
C ALA A 8 -12.63 -5.32 15.13
N PRO A 9 -12.21 -5.62 16.38
CA PRO A 9 -11.29 -6.72 16.64
C PRO A 9 -11.99 -8.07 16.49
N THR A 10 -11.27 -9.03 15.92
CA THR A 10 -11.66 -10.43 15.74
C THR A 10 -10.80 -11.32 16.61
N ALA A 11 -11.42 -12.28 17.28
CA ALA A 11 -10.73 -13.36 17.99
C ALA A 11 -10.90 -14.67 17.21
N GLN A 12 -9.78 -15.37 16.97
CA GLN A 12 -9.74 -16.65 16.29
C GLN A 12 -9.03 -17.69 17.15
N LEU A 13 -9.63 -18.87 17.24
CA LEU A 13 -8.96 -20.05 17.76
C LEU A 13 -8.01 -20.59 16.69
N VAL A 14 -6.74 -20.74 17.06
CA VAL A 14 -5.71 -21.32 16.21
C VAL A 14 -5.35 -22.67 16.81
N PRO A 15 -5.38 -23.77 16.03
CA PRO A 15 -5.11 -25.10 16.58
C PRO A 15 -3.62 -25.28 16.86
N ASP A 16 -3.31 -25.89 18.01
CA ASP A 16 -1.96 -26.35 18.32
C ASP A 16 -1.66 -27.65 17.56
N ALA A 17 -0.38 -27.88 17.24
CA ALA A 17 0.04 -29.15 16.69
C ALA A 17 -0.19 -30.28 17.69
N ALA A 18 -0.91 -31.33 17.27
CA ALA A 18 -1.21 -32.48 18.12
C ALA A 18 0.04 -33.30 18.53
N ALA A 19 1.15 -33.17 17.78
CA ALA A 19 2.40 -33.85 18.05
C ALA A 19 3.61 -33.02 17.62
N LYS A 20 4.73 -33.19 18.35
CA LYS A 20 6.02 -32.60 18.02
C LYS A 20 6.54 -33.15 16.67
N PRO A 21 7.07 -32.31 15.76
CA PRO A 21 7.62 -32.78 14.49
C PRO A 21 8.81 -33.73 14.68
N SER A 22 9.01 -34.64 13.71
CA SER A 22 10.12 -35.60 13.72
C SER A 22 11.48 -34.92 13.55
N SER A 23 12.58 -35.66 13.80
CA SER A 23 13.93 -35.16 13.48
C SER A 23 14.06 -34.81 11.99
N GLY A 24 14.76 -33.73 11.70
CA GLY A 24 14.94 -33.17 10.36
C GLY A 24 13.70 -32.48 9.80
N GLN A 25 12.60 -32.33 10.56
CA GLN A 25 11.35 -31.75 10.07
C GLN A 25 10.89 -30.55 10.89
N PHE A 26 10.20 -29.62 10.25
CA PHE A 26 9.38 -28.61 10.91
C PHE A 26 7.94 -28.68 10.42
N LEU A 27 7.02 -28.12 11.19
CA LEU A 27 5.60 -28.02 10.86
C LEU A 27 5.21 -26.56 10.71
N LEU A 28 4.40 -26.25 9.69
CA LEU A 28 3.88 -24.93 9.42
C LEU A 28 2.34 -24.96 9.44
N ILE A 29 1.76 -24.00 10.13
CA ILE A 29 0.35 -23.61 9.98
C ILE A 29 0.29 -22.11 9.72
N VAL A 30 -0.62 -21.70 8.84
CA VAL A 30 -0.75 -20.31 8.40
C VAL A 30 -2.12 -19.78 8.77
N PRO A 31 -2.25 -19.06 9.90
CA PRO A 31 -3.43 -18.27 10.21
C PRO A 31 -3.51 -17.03 9.30
N ASN A 32 -4.67 -16.82 8.66
CA ASN A 32 -4.94 -15.61 7.90
C ASN A 32 -5.65 -14.56 8.77
N ALA A 33 -4.87 -13.60 9.26
CA ALA A 33 -5.30 -12.40 9.96
C ALA A 33 -5.35 -11.15 9.07
N ALA A 34 -5.15 -11.30 7.75
CA ALA A 34 -5.05 -10.19 6.80
C ALA A 34 -6.44 -9.67 6.39
N PHE A 35 -6.85 -8.58 7.03
CA PHE A 35 -8.13 -7.93 6.81
C PHE A 35 -8.31 -7.48 5.36
N GLY A 36 -9.49 -7.76 4.79
CA GLY A 36 -9.84 -7.34 3.44
C GLY A 36 -9.17 -8.12 2.31
N THR A 37 -8.40 -9.15 2.62
CA THR A 37 -7.98 -10.14 1.62
C THR A 37 -9.13 -11.10 1.32
N SER A 38 -9.28 -11.53 0.07
CA SER A 38 -10.19 -12.64 -0.30
C SER A 38 -9.64 -14.01 0.10
N GLY A 39 -8.38 -14.06 0.51
CA GLY A 39 -7.59 -15.25 0.80
C GLY A 39 -6.25 -15.17 0.07
N PHE A 40 -5.40 -16.17 0.27
CA PHE A 40 -4.12 -16.30 -0.45
C PHE A 40 -3.68 -17.75 -0.53
N ASP A 41 -2.77 -18.00 -1.48
CA ASP A 41 -2.02 -19.24 -1.60
C ASP A 41 -0.63 -19.06 -0.97
N ILE A 42 -0.06 -20.11 -0.35
CA ILE A 42 1.28 -20.09 0.25
C ILE A 42 2.21 -21.05 -0.49
N TYR A 43 3.40 -20.55 -0.79
CA TYR A 43 4.51 -21.30 -1.37
C TYR A 43 5.68 -21.28 -0.39
N VAL A 44 6.24 -22.44 -0.13
CA VAL A 44 7.43 -22.64 0.70
C VAL A 44 8.48 -23.30 -0.18
N THR A 45 9.51 -22.54 -0.54
CA THR A 45 10.50 -22.96 -1.54
C THR A 45 11.91 -22.77 -1.03
N ALA A 46 12.88 -23.45 -1.64
CA ALA A 46 14.27 -23.04 -1.47
C ALA A 46 14.43 -21.56 -1.94
N PRO A 47 15.34 -20.78 -1.34
CA PRO A 47 15.52 -19.38 -1.69
C PRO A 47 15.80 -19.16 -3.19
N GLY A 48 15.11 -18.19 -3.79
CA GLY A 48 15.31 -17.79 -5.19
C GLY A 48 14.68 -18.72 -6.23
N VAL A 49 14.00 -19.79 -5.84
CA VAL A 49 13.26 -20.65 -6.78
C VAL A 49 12.04 -19.90 -7.33
N PRO A 50 11.79 -19.84 -8.64
CA PRO A 50 10.63 -19.16 -9.21
C PRO A 50 9.32 -19.96 -9.04
N LEU A 51 8.18 -19.26 -8.97
CA LEU A 51 6.86 -19.87 -8.70
C LEU A 51 6.09 -20.35 -9.94
N GLU A 52 6.52 -19.99 -11.16
CA GLU A 52 5.72 -20.11 -12.39
C GLU A 52 5.10 -21.50 -12.61
N ASN A 53 5.85 -22.55 -12.34
CA ASN A 53 5.42 -23.95 -12.54
C ASN A 53 5.08 -24.68 -11.24
N MET A 54 4.93 -23.95 -10.13
CA MET A 54 4.69 -24.52 -8.81
C MET A 54 3.20 -24.51 -8.47
N SER A 55 2.75 -25.59 -7.82
CA SER A 55 1.50 -25.60 -7.08
C SER A 55 1.75 -25.05 -5.67
N PRO A 56 0.79 -24.34 -5.07
CA PRO A 56 0.93 -23.87 -3.70
C PRO A 56 0.98 -25.04 -2.72
N ASN A 57 1.79 -24.90 -1.67
CA ASN A 57 1.85 -25.88 -0.57
C ASN A 57 0.57 -25.84 0.28
N LEU A 58 0.00 -24.64 0.44
CA LEU A 58 -1.28 -24.41 1.12
C LEU A 58 -2.11 -23.49 0.23
N SER A 59 -3.27 -23.94 -0.22
CA SER A 59 -4.10 -23.19 -1.16
C SER A 59 -5.29 -22.51 -0.49
N ASN A 60 -5.65 -21.34 -1.03
CA ASN A 60 -6.87 -20.60 -0.77
C ASN A 60 -7.21 -20.50 0.72
N ILE A 61 -6.34 -19.91 1.52
CA ILE A 61 -6.55 -19.70 2.96
C ILE A 61 -7.39 -18.42 3.13
N PRO A 62 -8.71 -18.50 3.40
CA PRO A 62 -9.57 -17.31 3.42
C PRO A 62 -9.30 -16.46 4.66
N TYR A 63 -9.71 -15.19 4.62
CA TYR A 63 -9.66 -14.33 5.80
C TYR A 63 -10.42 -14.99 6.96
N THR A 64 -9.88 -14.90 8.18
CA THR A 64 -10.38 -15.54 9.41
C THR A 64 -10.29 -17.06 9.50
N SER A 65 -9.56 -17.69 8.57
CA SER A 65 -9.32 -19.14 8.58
C SER A 65 -7.86 -19.48 8.92
N ASN A 66 -7.61 -20.77 9.14
CA ASN A 66 -6.27 -21.34 9.24
C ASN A 66 -6.04 -22.28 8.06
N SER A 67 -4.79 -22.42 7.62
CA SER A 67 -4.40 -23.51 6.74
C SER A 67 -4.50 -24.87 7.44
N ASN A 68 -4.40 -25.94 6.65
CA ASN A 68 -3.98 -27.24 7.18
C ASN A 68 -2.53 -27.18 7.67
N PHE A 69 -2.17 -28.10 8.56
CA PHE A 69 -0.76 -28.31 8.93
C PHE A 69 0.02 -28.90 7.74
N ALA A 70 1.19 -28.35 7.46
CA ALA A 70 2.12 -28.87 6.46
C ALA A 70 3.50 -29.16 7.07
N THR A 71 4.08 -30.29 6.71
CA THR A 71 5.39 -30.73 7.19
C THR A 71 6.45 -30.54 6.12
N PHE A 72 7.59 -29.99 6.50
CA PHE A 72 8.72 -29.72 5.63
C PHE A 72 10.02 -30.21 6.28
N THR A 73 11.08 -30.34 5.50
CA THR A 73 12.43 -30.56 6.03
C THR A 73 12.93 -29.27 6.69
N ALA A 74 13.63 -29.37 7.81
CA ALA A 74 14.29 -28.21 8.44
C ALA A 74 15.36 -27.60 7.52
N GLY A 75 15.48 -26.28 7.53
CA GLY A 75 16.43 -25.57 6.66
C GLY A 75 15.99 -24.15 6.31
N ALA A 76 16.69 -23.58 5.33
CA ALA A 76 16.44 -22.22 4.84
C ALA A 76 15.41 -22.24 3.71
N TYR A 77 14.36 -21.43 3.85
CA TYR A 77 13.26 -21.32 2.90
C TYR A 77 12.89 -19.86 2.64
N GLU A 78 12.21 -19.66 1.52
CA GLU A 78 11.46 -18.46 1.21
C GLU A 78 9.98 -18.82 1.27
N VAL A 79 9.21 -18.08 2.09
CA VAL A 79 7.75 -18.22 2.19
C VAL A 79 7.12 -17.05 1.46
N ARG A 80 6.30 -17.36 0.45
CA ARG A 80 5.60 -16.36 -0.34
C ARG A 80 4.10 -16.58 -0.31
N ALA A 81 3.34 -15.49 -0.25
CA ALA A 81 1.91 -15.52 -0.46
C ALA A 81 1.57 -14.93 -1.83
N THR A 82 0.65 -15.57 -2.56
CA THR A 82 0.08 -15.02 -3.80
C THR A 82 -1.42 -14.83 -3.69
N LEU A 83 -1.98 -13.96 -4.54
CA LEU A 83 -3.43 -13.93 -4.71
C LEU A 83 -3.93 -15.31 -5.20
N PRO A 84 -5.10 -15.77 -4.73
CA PRO A 84 -5.66 -17.06 -5.14
C PRO A 84 -5.82 -17.13 -6.65
N ASN A 85 -5.51 -18.28 -7.25
CA ASN A 85 -5.59 -18.51 -8.70
C ASN A 85 -4.70 -17.58 -9.53
N SER A 86 -3.69 -16.98 -8.90
CA SER A 86 -2.71 -16.10 -9.52
C SER A 86 -1.31 -16.43 -9.00
N LYS A 87 -0.28 -15.98 -9.73
CA LYS A 87 1.12 -16.01 -9.29
C LYS A 87 1.61 -14.63 -8.82
N GLN A 88 0.70 -13.66 -8.73
CA GLN A 88 0.99 -12.34 -8.19
C GLN A 88 1.36 -12.45 -6.71
N VAL A 89 2.64 -12.25 -6.42
CA VAL A 89 3.19 -12.24 -5.06
C VAL A 89 2.70 -10.99 -4.31
N ILE A 90 2.09 -11.21 -3.15
CA ILE A 90 1.62 -10.16 -2.23
C ILE A 90 2.35 -10.18 -0.88
N TYR A 91 3.23 -11.16 -0.70
CA TYR A 91 4.14 -11.27 0.43
C TYR A 91 5.32 -12.15 0.07
N ASP A 92 6.50 -11.79 0.57
CA ASP A 92 7.75 -12.51 0.39
C ASP A 92 8.63 -12.28 1.62
N THR A 93 9.10 -13.36 2.27
CA THR A 93 9.95 -13.30 3.46
C THR A 93 11.41 -12.95 3.19
N GLY A 94 11.89 -13.14 1.95
CA GLY A 94 13.29 -13.46 1.72
C GLY A 94 13.66 -14.80 2.36
N THR A 95 14.92 -15.00 2.75
CA THR A 95 15.37 -16.26 3.36
C THR A 95 15.11 -16.29 4.87
N VAL A 96 14.38 -17.31 5.34
CA VAL A 96 14.11 -17.60 6.75
C VAL A 96 14.54 -19.04 7.04
N THR A 97 15.23 -19.25 8.17
CA THR A 97 15.62 -20.58 8.63
C THR A 97 14.57 -21.16 9.57
N PHE A 98 14.17 -22.40 9.33
CA PHE A 98 13.25 -23.17 10.16
C PHE A 98 13.98 -24.34 10.81
N ASP A 99 13.85 -24.46 12.13
CA ASP A 99 14.55 -25.44 12.94
C ASP A 99 13.83 -26.79 12.96
N GLU A 100 14.60 -27.88 13.05
CA GLU A 100 14.01 -29.21 13.20
C GLU A 100 13.22 -29.32 14.52
N LYS A 101 12.26 -30.25 14.54
CA LYS A 101 11.42 -30.56 15.69
C LYS A 101 10.62 -29.36 16.22
N THR A 102 10.34 -28.38 15.35
CA THR A 102 9.67 -27.13 15.70
C THR A 102 8.40 -26.97 14.87
N ALA A 103 7.31 -26.58 15.54
CA ALA A 103 6.07 -26.20 14.88
C ALA A 103 5.91 -24.68 14.93
N TYR A 104 5.50 -24.08 13.82
CA TYR A 104 5.41 -22.64 13.65
C TYR A 104 3.99 -22.20 13.25
N TYR A 105 3.52 -21.12 13.87
CA TYR A 105 2.46 -20.27 13.32
C TYR A 105 3.10 -19.22 12.42
N PHE A 106 2.78 -19.24 11.13
CA PHE A 106 3.12 -18.15 10.22
C PHE A 106 1.90 -17.28 10.02
N VAL A 107 1.73 -16.27 10.87
CA VAL A 107 0.56 -15.40 10.85
C VAL A 107 0.74 -14.36 9.74
N ILE A 108 -0.18 -14.35 8.77
CA ILE A 108 -0.22 -13.33 7.72
C ILE A 108 -1.24 -12.26 8.11
N TYR A 109 -0.86 -10.99 8.05
CA TYR A 109 -1.70 -9.86 8.47
C TYR A 109 -1.51 -8.63 7.56
N THR A 110 -2.50 -7.76 7.48
CA THR A 110 -2.40 -6.49 6.72
C THR A 110 -1.68 -5.41 7.53
N LYS A 111 -0.92 -4.55 6.86
CA LYS A 111 -0.17 -3.46 7.51
C LYS A 111 -0.59 -2.08 7.01
N GLY A 112 -0.31 -1.75 5.75
CA GLY A 112 -0.67 -0.44 5.18
C GLY A 112 -1.05 -0.45 3.70
N SER A 113 -0.79 -1.55 3.00
CA SER A 113 -1.16 -1.72 1.58
C SER A 113 -2.59 -2.22 1.41
N SER A 114 -3.24 -1.85 0.30
CA SER A 114 -4.51 -2.43 -0.14
C SER A 114 -4.36 -3.86 -0.66
N THR A 115 -3.16 -4.25 -1.10
CA THR A 115 -2.91 -5.54 -1.74
C THR A 115 -1.85 -6.39 -1.03
N LEU A 116 -0.79 -5.76 -0.50
CA LEU A 116 0.30 -6.46 0.17
C LEU A 116 -0.04 -6.82 1.62
N VAL A 117 0.49 -7.94 2.07
CA VAL A 117 0.37 -8.42 3.45
C VAL A 117 1.75 -8.53 4.10
N ASN A 118 1.80 -8.74 5.41
CA ASN A 118 3.03 -8.93 6.19
C ASN A 118 2.94 -10.21 7.02
N GLY A 119 4.07 -10.67 7.56
CA GLY A 119 4.14 -11.93 8.31
C GLY A 119 4.71 -11.78 9.72
N ALA A 120 4.25 -12.65 10.61
CA ALA A 120 4.85 -12.91 11.90
C ALA A 120 5.06 -14.42 12.05
N LEU A 121 6.25 -14.81 12.50
CA LEU A 121 6.60 -16.20 12.78
C LEU A 121 6.57 -16.40 14.29
N LEU A 122 5.68 -17.27 14.77
CA LEU A 122 5.57 -17.63 16.18
C LEU A 122 5.91 -19.11 16.33
N VAL A 123 6.67 -19.45 17.36
CA VAL A 123 6.99 -20.83 17.70
C VAL A 123 5.89 -21.38 18.60
N GLN A 124 5.46 -22.61 18.31
CA GLN A 124 4.58 -23.37 19.20
C GLN A 124 5.41 -23.94 20.36
N ASP A 125 5.72 -23.10 21.34
CA ASP A 125 6.44 -23.46 22.54
C ASP A 125 5.79 -22.84 23.80
N THR A 126 6.33 -23.20 24.97
CA THR A 126 5.90 -22.61 26.25
C THR A 126 6.55 -21.27 26.54
N ALA A 127 7.52 -20.83 25.74
CA ALA A 127 8.23 -19.57 25.92
C ALA A 127 7.52 -18.39 25.23
N GLY A 128 6.61 -18.68 24.29
CA GLY A 128 5.93 -17.69 23.46
C GLY A 128 6.89 -16.98 22.51
N SER A 129 7.92 -17.68 22.00
CA SER A 129 8.92 -17.06 21.14
C SER A 129 8.34 -16.71 19.76
N GLY A 130 8.76 -15.58 19.19
CA GLY A 130 8.29 -15.14 17.88
C GLY A 130 8.96 -13.87 17.38
N SER A 131 8.82 -13.61 16.09
CA SER A 131 9.40 -12.45 15.42
C SER A 131 8.50 -11.95 14.30
N ILE A 132 8.60 -10.66 13.98
CA ILE A 132 8.01 -10.13 12.75
C ILE A 132 8.95 -10.49 11.60
N VAL A 133 8.39 -11.10 10.57
CA VAL A 133 9.08 -11.39 9.31
C VAL A 133 8.54 -10.40 8.28
N ASN A 134 9.18 -9.24 8.21
CA ASN A 134 8.74 -8.19 7.30
C ASN A 134 8.83 -8.67 5.85
N SER A 135 7.82 -8.34 5.06
CA SER A 135 7.87 -8.60 3.63
C SER A 135 9.04 -7.88 2.98
N THR A 136 9.67 -8.49 2.00
CA THR A 136 10.74 -7.89 1.19
C THR A 136 10.21 -6.98 0.08
N ILE A 137 8.89 -6.77 -0.01
CA ILE A 137 8.24 -5.97 -1.04
C ILE A 137 7.38 -4.84 -0.47
N ALA A 138 7.29 -3.76 -1.25
CA ALA A 138 6.47 -2.58 -1.03
C ALA A 138 5.85 -2.12 -2.36
N GLN A 139 4.93 -1.17 -2.32
CA GLN A 139 4.35 -0.58 -3.52
C GLN A 139 4.50 0.93 -3.54
N PHE A 140 4.64 1.49 -4.74
CA PHE A 140 4.49 2.92 -4.94
C PHE A 140 3.79 3.23 -6.26
N LYS A 141 3.13 4.39 -6.32
CA LYS A 141 2.60 4.98 -7.54
C LYS A 141 3.19 6.37 -7.76
N VAL A 142 3.07 6.86 -8.98
CA VAL A 142 3.47 8.21 -9.36
C VAL A 142 2.25 9.02 -9.75
N VAL A 143 2.18 10.26 -9.27
CA VAL A 143 1.14 11.23 -9.64
C VAL A 143 1.79 12.41 -10.33
N HIS A 144 1.35 12.74 -11.53
CA HIS A 144 1.86 13.90 -12.25
C HIS A 144 0.97 15.13 -12.01
N ALA A 145 1.43 16.01 -11.12
CA ALA A 145 0.74 17.24 -10.71
C ALA A 145 1.45 18.54 -11.13
N ALA A 146 2.58 18.48 -11.84
CA ALA A 146 3.35 19.64 -12.30
C ALA A 146 2.72 20.30 -13.54
N PRO A 147 2.03 21.46 -13.42
CA PRO A 147 1.41 22.14 -14.55
C PRO A 147 2.44 22.62 -15.58
N GLY A 148 2.05 22.62 -16.86
CA GLY A 148 2.92 23.08 -17.96
C GLY A 148 4.11 22.18 -18.24
N THR A 149 4.16 20.97 -17.66
CA THR A 149 5.19 19.96 -17.90
C THR A 149 4.61 18.88 -18.83
N ALA A 150 5.40 18.43 -19.81
CA ALA A 150 5.04 17.33 -20.69
C ALA A 150 4.89 16.01 -19.90
N PRO A 151 4.23 14.96 -20.45
CA PRO A 151 4.12 13.67 -19.79
C PRO A 151 5.47 13.17 -19.26
N ILE A 152 5.44 12.53 -18.09
CA ILE A 152 6.65 12.15 -17.36
C ILE A 152 6.92 10.65 -17.41
N ASN A 153 8.19 10.30 -17.48
CA ASN A 153 8.69 8.96 -17.20
C ASN A 153 9.23 8.92 -15.77
N ALA A 154 9.16 7.75 -15.14
CA ALA A 154 9.74 7.50 -13.83
C ALA A 154 10.69 6.31 -13.91
N GLN A 155 11.84 6.42 -13.24
CA GLN A 155 12.81 5.34 -13.09
C GLN A 155 13.02 5.05 -11.61
N VAL A 156 13.26 3.78 -11.28
CA VAL A 156 13.64 3.31 -9.94
C VAL A 156 15.01 2.69 -10.02
N ASP A 157 15.96 3.23 -9.26
CA ASP A 157 17.36 2.80 -9.25
C ASP A 157 17.99 2.74 -10.65
N GLY A 158 17.62 3.70 -11.50
CA GLY A 158 18.08 3.80 -12.89
C GLY A 158 17.37 2.87 -13.89
N ASN A 159 16.39 2.08 -13.46
CA ASN A 159 15.58 1.21 -14.33
C ASN A 159 14.23 1.86 -14.64
N PRO A 160 13.71 1.79 -15.88
CA PRO A 160 12.38 2.29 -16.22
C PRO A 160 11.28 1.62 -15.37
N ALA A 161 10.43 2.42 -14.73
CA ALA A 161 9.31 1.95 -13.91
C ALA A 161 7.96 2.33 -14.51
N PHE A 162 7.80 3.59 -14.95
CA PHE A 162 6.60 4.08 -15.60
C PHE A 162 6.96 4.95 -16.80
N SER A 163 6.13 4.91 -17.84
CA SER A 163 6.32 5.72 -19.04
C SER A 163 5.08 6.57 -19.33
N SER A 164 5.32 7.78 -19.83
CA SER A 164 4.32 8.68 -20.38
C SER A 164 3.11 8.96 -19.47
N ILE A 165 3.31 9.12 -18.16
CA ILE A 165 2.24 9.51 -17.23
C ILE A 165 1.77 10.93 -17.61
N PRO A 166 0.51 11.13 -18.02
CA PRO A 166 0.03 12.46 -18.42
C PRO A 166 -0.14 13.40 -17.22
N TYR A 167 -0.12 14.71 -17.47
CA TYR A 167 -0.48 15.71 -16.46
C TYR A 167 -1.91 15.45 -15.93
N GLN A 168 -2.10 15.65 -14.62
CA GLN A 168 -3.35 15.38 -13.89
C GLN A 168 -3.76 13.91 -13.86
N ASN A 169 -2.80 12.99 -13.95
CA ASN A 169 -3.02 11.55 -13.82
C ASN A 169 -2.07 10.89 -12.82
N ALA A 170 -2.45 9.68 -12.42
CA ALA A 170 -1.64 8.78 -11.62
C ALA A 170 -1.38 7.48 -12.37
N SER A 171 -0.24 6.84 -12.10
CA SER A 171 0.01 5.46 -12.49
C SER A 171 -0.74 4.49 -11.59
N SER A 172 -0.78 3.21 -11.98
CA SER A 172 -1.03 2.12 -11.04
C SER A 172 0.11 2.01 -10.03
N TYR A 173 -0.14 1.33 -8.91
CA TYR A 173 0.92 0.92 -7.99
C TYR A 173 1.82 -0.13 -8.65
N LEU A 174 3.13 0.03 -8.48
CA LEU A 174 4.15 -0.93 -8.88
C LEU A 174 4.77 -1.56 -7.63
N THR A 175 4.81 -2.89 -7.59
CA THR A 175 5.53 -3.63 -6.56
C THR A 175 7.02 -3.57 -6.82
N VAL A 176 7.78 -3.21 -5.79
CA VAL A 176 9.25 -3.13 -5.78
C VAL A 176 9.78 -3.78 -4.50
N PRO A 177 11.09 -4.07 -4.42
CA PRO A 177 11.70 -4.41 -3.15
C PRO A 177 11.40 -3.33 -2.09
N SER A 178 11.24 -3.72 -0.84
CA SER A 178 11.15 -2.78 0.27
C SER A 178 12.54 -2.24 0.61
N GLY A 179 12.65 -0.96 0.91
CA GLY A 179 13.94 -0.33 1.23
C GLY A 179 14.05 1.10 0.71
N SER A 180 15.26 1.65 0.75
CA SER A 180 15.56 2.95 0.16
C SER A 180 15.75 2.79 -1.34
N HIS A 181 15.01 3.56 -2.13
CA HIS A 181 15.11 3.58 -3.59
C HIS A 181 15.34 4.99 -4.10
N MET A 182 16.18 5.15 -5.13
CA MET A 182 16.26 6.41 -5.86
C MET A 182 15.21 6.42 -6.95
N VAL A 183 14.25 7.34 -6.87
CA VAL A 183 13.22 7.53 -7.90
C VAL A 183 13.50 8.83 -8.64
N THR A 184 13.67 8.74 -9.95
CA THR A 184 13.97 9.91 -10.81
C THR A 184 12.89 10.11 -11.85
N PHE A 185 12.69 11.37 -12.24
CA PHE A 185 11.65 11.77 -13.18
C PHE A 185 12.24 12.63 -14.29
N GLU A 186 11.79 12.39 -15.51
CA GLU A 186 12.12 13.14 -16.72
C GLU A 186 10.88 13.31 -17.58
N THR A 187 10.91 14.22 -18.54
CA THR A 187 9.81 14.35 -19.52
C THR A 187 10.05 13.42 -20.71
N VAL A 188 8.96 12.96 -21.35
CA VAL A 188 9.04 12.19 -22.60
C VAL A 188 9.74 12.94 -23.74
N THR A 189 9.80 14.28 -23.65
CA THR A 189 10.41 15.16 -24.65
C THR A 189 11.90 15.43 -24.42
N ALA A 190 12.45 15.07 -23.26
CA ALA A 190 13.83 15.35 -22.88
C ALA A 190 14.42 14.23 -22.02
N ALA A 191 14.57 13.04 -22.61
CA ALA A 191 15.16 11.88 -21.95
C ALA A 191 16.60 12.19 -21.48
N GLY A 192 16.94 11.74 -20.27
CA GLY A 192 18.21 11.97 -19.59
C GLY A 192 18.29 13.30 -18.82
N ALA A 193 17.36 14.24 -19.02
CA ALA A 193 17.30 15.48 -18.27
C ALA A 193 16.29 15.35 -17.11
N LEU A 194 16.81 15.14 -15.90
CA LEU A 194 15.96 14.99 -14.71
C LEU A 194 15.27 16.31 -14.38
N ILE A 195 13.96 16.22 -14.15
CA ILE A 195 13.13 17.35 -13.68
C ILE A 195 12.86 17.28 -12.18
N ALA A 196 12.92 16.08 -11.59
CA ALA A 196 12.74 15.85 -10.16
C ALA A 196 13.35 14.50 -9.76
N SER A 197 13.64 14.35 -8.47
CA SER A 197 13.99 13.06 -7.87
C SER A 197 13.56 13.01 -6.40
N ALA A 198 13.44 11.80 -5.87
CA ALA A 198 13.23 11.54 -4.46
C ALA A 198 13.94 10.24 -4.06
N GLN A 199 14.32 10.13 -2.78
CA GLN A 199 14.90 8.91 -2.23
C GLN A 199 14.02 8.36 -1.08
N PRO A 200 12.79 7.88 -1.37
CA PRO A 200 11.90 7.35 -0.34
C PRO A 200 12.45 6.06 0.27
N THR A 201 12.17 5.85 1.56
CA THR A 201 12.22 4.52 2.17
C THR A 201 10.84 3.88 2.04
N LEU A 202 10.70 2.94 1.11
CA LEU A 202 9.48 2.19 0.86
C LEU A 202 9.37 1.06 1.88
N ALA A 203 8.50 1.22 2.87
CA ALA A 203 8.39 0.27 3.96
C ALA A 203 7.69 -1.03 3.53
N ALA A 204 8.15 -2.16 4.06
CA ALA A 204 7.54 -3.48 3.84
C ALA A 204 6.01 -3.46 4.00
N ALA A 205 5.30 -4.04 3.03
CA ALA A 205 3.84 -4.19 3.00
C ALA A 205 3.07 -2.86 3.16
N THR A 206 3.59 -1.78 2.57
CA THR A 206 2.95 -0.46 2.54
C THR A 206 2.94 0.10 1.12
N ASP A 207 2.07 1.08 0.93
CA ASP A 207 1.90 1.82 -0.32
C ASP A 207 2.45 3.24 -0.17
N THR A 208 2.96 3.83 -1.25
CA THR A 208 3.50 5.19 -1.26
C THR A 208 3.07 5.94 -2.53
N SER A 209 2.65 7.19 -2.40
CA SER A 209 2.41 8.09 -3.53
C SER A 209 3.59 9.03 -3.69
N ILE A 210 4.21 9.07 -4.88
CA ILE A 210 5.22 10.05 -5.22
C ILE A 210 4.62 11.04 -6.22
N VAL A 211 4.44 12.28 -5.81
CA VAL A 211 3.78 13.32 -6.60
C VAL A 211 4.82 14.26 -7.20
N VAL A 212 4.90 14.33 -8.52
CA VAL A 212 5.74 15.32 -9.21
C VAL A 212 4.94 16.61 -9.36
N THR A 213 5.37 17.68 -8.73
CA THR A 213 4.72 19.00 -8.75
C THR A 213 5.73 20.13 -8.98
N GLY A 214 5.29 21.38 -9.01
CA GLY A 214 6.09 22.57 -9.31
C GLY A 214 5.91 23.06 -10.75
N LEU A 215 6.42 24.27 -11.02
CA LEU A 215 6.40 24.88 -12.35
C LEU A 215 7.64 24.46 -13.17
N PRO A 216 7.62 24.62 -14.51
CA PRO A 216 8.79 24.40 -15.35
C PRO A 216 10.07 25.05 -14.82
N GLY A 217 11.10 24.23 -14.56
CA GLY A 217 12.40 24.65 -14.02
C GLY A 217 12.50 24.61 -12.49
N ALA A 218 11.41 24.31 -11.78
CA ALA A 218 11.35 24.21 -10.33
C ALA A 218 10.53 23.00 -9.85
N GLN A 219 10.44 21.95 -10.67
CA GLN A 219 9.72 20.74 -10.29
C GLN A 219 10.42 19.99 -9.15
N THR A 220 9.61 19.35 -8.31
CA THR A 220 10.06 18.54 -7.18
C THR A 220 9.19 17.28 -7.08
N ALA A 221 9.66 16.30 -6.31
CA ALA A 221 8.91 15.09 -6.01
C ALA A 221 8.54 15.07 -4.52
N VAL A 222 7.24 15.00 -4.23
CA VAL A 222 6.66 14.94 -2.89
C VAL A 222 6.32 13.49 -2.57
N VAL A 223 6.88 12.96 -1.48
CA VAL A 223 6.62 11.59 -1.03
C VAL A 223 5.53 11.60 0.03
N LEU A 224 4.47 10.83 -0.19
CA LEU A 224 3.35 10.67 0.74
C LEU A 224 3.21 9.20 1.12
N SER A 225 3.26 8.90 2.41
CA SER A 225 2.94 7.57 2.92
C SER A 225 1.44 7.32 2.82
N ASP A 226 1.06 6.23 2.17
CA ASP A 226 -0.33 5.87 1.98
C ASP A 226 -0.77 4.88 3.08
N PHE A 227 -2.06 4.91 3.39
CA PHE A 227 -2.67 3.95 4.30
C PHE A 227 -3.91 3.37 3.62
N ASN A 228 -3.69 2.46 2.68
CA ASN A 228 -4.69 1.98 1.74
C ASN A 228 -5.42 0.72 2.19
N LEU A 229 -5.42 0.41 3.49
CA LEU A 229 -6.24 -0.68 3.99
C LEU A 229 -7.69 -0.56 3.48
N PRO A 230 -8.38 -1.64 3.11
CA PRO A 230 -9.75 -1.52 2.63
C PRO A 230 -10.64 -0.79 3.64
N GLY A 231 -11.62 -0.02 3.15
CA GLY A 231 -12.53 0.72 4.02
C GLY A 231 -13.43 -0.21 4.84
N THR A 232 -14.06 0.32 5.89
CA THR A 232 -15.10 -0.41 6.63
C THR A 232 -16.40 -0.45 5.78
N ALA A 233 -17.26 -1.44 6.06
CA ALA A 233 -18.53 -1.55 5.37
C ALA A 233 -19.38 -0.28 5.59
N GLY A 234 -19.86 0.33 4.51
CA GLY A 234 -20.73 1.51 4.54
C GLY A 234 -20.02 2.87 4.46
N THR A 235 -18.68 2.93 4.52
CA THR A 235 -17.92 4.19 4.38
C THR A 235 -16.76 4.06 3.40
N ALA A 236 -16.39 5.19 2.80
CA ALA A 236 -15.17 5.40 2.05
C ALA A 236 -14.18 6.22 2.90
N ARG A 237 -12.89 6.01 2.66
CA ARG A 237 -11.80 6.82 3.25
C ARG A 237 -11.25 7.76 2.19
N VAL A 238 -11.12 9.05 2.49
CA VAL A 238 -10.59 10.05 1.57
C VAL A 238 -9.47 10.85 2.23
N ARG A 239 -8.30 10.90 1.58
CA ARG A 239 -7.23 11.84 1.92
C ARG A 239 -7.25 13.01 0.94
N PHE A 240 -7.11 14.22 1.43
CA PHE A 240 -6.96 15.41 0.59
C PHE A 240 -5.50 15.81 0.54
N VAL A 241 -5.00 16.18 -0.64
CA VAL A 241 -3.59 16.56 -0.84
C VAL A 241 -3.53 17.89 -1.57
N ASN A 242 -2.81 18.85 -1.02
CA ASN A 242 -2.54 20.12 -1.71
C ASN A 242 -1.17 20.04 -2.38
N VAL A 243 -1.14 19.90 -3.71
CA VAL A 243 0.10 19.90 -4.50
C VAL A 243 0.05 20.95 -5.61
N ALA A 244 -0.84 21.94 -5.50
CA ALA A 244 -0.96 23.02 -6.45
C ALA A 244 0.17 24.06 -6.20
N PRO A 245 1.09 24.30 -7.16
CA PRO A 245 2.16 25.28 -6.99
C PRO A 245 1.63 26.69 -6.73
N ASN A 246 2.33 27.42 -5.86
CA ASN A 246 1.99 28.78 -5.40
C ASN A 246 0.58 28.94 -4.80
N VAL A 247 -0.07 27.84 -4.38
CA VAL A 247 -1.29 27.88 -3.56
C VAL A 247 -0.88 27.76 -2.10
N GLY A 248 -1.27 28.75 -1.30
CA GLY A 248 -1.05 28.74 0.15
C GLY A 248 -1.84 27.64 0.87
N PRO A 249 -1.86 27.66 2.21
CA PRO A 249 -2.66 26.71 2.97
C PRO A 249 -4.14 26.78 2.59
N ILE A 250 -4.79 25.62 2.51
CA ILE A 250 -6.21 25.49 2.17
C ILE A 250 -7.00 24.83 3.28
N ASP A 251 -8.28 25.14 3.37
CA ASP A 251 -9.25 24.31 4.09
C ASP A 251 -10.05 23.49 3.06
N VAL A 252 -10.52 22.31 3.48
CA VAL A 252 -11.38 21.44 2.67
C VAL A 252 -12.74 21.34 3.35
N ARG A 253 -13.78 21.64 2.60
CA ARG A 253 -15.18 21.49 3.01
C ARG A 253 -15.83 20.37 2.21
N VAL A 254 -16.62 19.55 2.90
CA VAL A 254 -17.42 18.47 2.31
C VAL A 254 -18.88 18.81 2.57
N ASN A 255 -19.68 18.99 1.51
CA ASN A 255 -21.05 19.51 1.58
C ASN A 255 -21.13 20.78 2.45
N PHE A 256 -20.21 21.72 2.20
CA PHE A 256 -20.06 23.01 2.91
C PHE A 256 -19.63 22.92 4.39
N ALA A 257 -19.48 21.72 4.96
CA ALA A 257 -18.95 21.55 6.31
C ALA A 257 -17.42 21.38 6.29
N ALA A 258 -16.69 22.14 7.12
CA ALA A 258 -15.25 22.01 7.22
C ALA A 258 -14.84 20.61 7.72
N LYS A 259 -13.88 19.98 7.03
CA LYS A 259 -13.33 18.66 7.37
C LYS A 259 -11.82 18.66 7.55
N VAL A 260 -11.10 19.47 6.78
CA VAL A 260 -9.65 19.65 6.90
C VAL A 260 -9.38 21.14 6.99
N THR A 261 -8.51 21.55 7.91
CA THR A 261 -8.13 22.95 8.10
C THR A 261 -6.62 23.13 7.97
N SER A 262 -6.18 24.23 7.36
CA SER A 262 -4.77 24.62 7.22
C SER A 262 -3.89 23.56 6.55
N LEU A 263 -4.42 22.87 5.55
CA LEU A 263 -3.66 21.89 4.75
C LEU A 263 -2.60 22.63 3.93
N GLN A 264 -1.34 22.45 4.34
CA GLN A 264 -0.18 23.07 3.71
C GLN A 264 0.04 22.56 2.29
N GLN A 265 0.71 23.36 1.47
CA GLN A 265 1.22 22.91 0.17
C GLN A 265 2.20 21.74 0.34
N ASN A 266 2.16 20.81 -0.60
CA ASN A 266 2.94 19.57 -0.65
C ASN A 266 2.69 18.65 0.56
N ALA A 267 1.50 18.71 1.14
CA ALA A 267 1.08 17.86 2.26
C ALA A 267 -0.26 17.17 1.98
N GLY A 268 -0.42 16.01 2.62
CA GLY A 268 -1.69 15.28 2.70
C GLY A 268 -2.35 15.46 4.07
N SER A 269 -3.67 15.47 4.11
CA SER A 269 -4.45 15.41 5.34
C SER A 269 -4.38 14.02 5.98
N ALA A 270 -4.90 13.89 7.20
CA ALA A 270 -5.37 12.59 7.67
C ALA A 270 -6.53 12.10 6.77
N TYR A 271 -6.77 10.79 6.74
CA TYR A 271 -7.93 10.23 6.05
C TYR A 271 -9.21 10.62 6.79
N VAL A 272 -10.22 11.03 6.02
CA VAL A 272 -11.57 11.33 6.48
C VAL A 272 -12.48 10.19 6.05
N GLU A 273 -13.29 9.66 6.97
CA GLU A 273 -14.33 8.70 6.63
C GLU A 273 -15.62 9.43 6.24
N LEU A 274 -16.19 9.04 5.10
CA LEU A 274 -17.44 9.55 4.55
C LEU A 274 -18.32 8.36 4.16
N ALA A 275 -19.64 8.50 4.27
CA ALA A 275 -20.55 7.46 3.78
C ALA A 275 -20.41 7.29 2.26
N GLU A 276 -20.91 6.18 1.72
CA GLU A 276 -21.11 6.08 0.27
C GLU A 276 -22.13 7.13 -0.17
N ASP A 277 -21.69 8.08 -0.99
CA ASP A 277 -22.53 9.13 -1.57
C ASP A 277 -21.76 9.91 -2.65
N THR A 278 -22.44 10.88 -3.26
CA THR A 278 -21.84 11.93 -4.06
C THR A 278 -21.72 13.22 -3.24
N TYR A 279 -20.51 13.76 -3.16
CA TYR A 279 -20.20 14.93 -2.37
C TYR A 279 -19.85 16.14 -3.24
N THR A 280 -20.22 17.32 -2.75
CA THR A 280 -19.57 18.57 -3.15
C THR A 280 -18.34 18.78 -2.29
N ILE A 281 -17.17 18.88 -2.91
CA ILE A 281 -15.90 19.17 -2.24
C ILE A 281 -15.46 20.59 -2.62
N ASP A 282 -15.24 21.42 -1.63
CA ASP A 282 -14.83 22.82 -1.81
C ASP A 282 -13.48 23.06 -1.14
N PHE A 283 -12.49 23.47 -1.94
CA PHE A 283 -11.19 23.91 -1.47
C PHE A 283 -11.24 25.43 -1.32
N VAL A 284 -10.97 25.93 -0.12
CA VAL A 284 -11.02 27.37 0.19
C VAL A 284 -9.68 27.84 0.74
N VAL A 285 -9.39 29.14 0.62
CA VAL A 285 -8.24 29.75 1.30
C VAL A 285 -8.38 29.55 2.80
N ALA A 286 -7.34 29.01 3.46
CA ALA A 286 -7.40 28.64 4.87
C ALA A 286 -7.87 29.78 5.77
N GLY A 287 -8.80 29.49 6.69
CA GLY A 287 -9.37 30.45 7.61
C GLY A 287 -10.39 31.42 7.00
N THR A 288 -10.78 31.23 5.75
CA THR A 288 -11.74 32.09 5.05
C THR A 288 -12.89 31.30 4.41
N THR A 289 -13.78 31.99 3.69
CA THR A 289 -14.84 31.40 2.84
C THR A 289 -14.55 31.53 1.35
N THR A 290 -13.36 32.04 0.99
CA THR A 290 -12.99 32.28 -0.42
C THR A 290 -12.68 30.95 -1.10
N SER A 291 -13.59 30.50 -1.96
CA SER A 291 -13.40 29.29 -2.76
C SER A 291 -12.30 29.46 -3.81
N LEU A 292 -11.43 28.45 -3.88
CA LEU A 292 -10.39 28.29 -4.89
C LEU A 292 -10.83 27.32 -5.98
N LEU A 293 -11.50 26.23 -5.59
CA LEU A 293 -12.04 25.21 -6.48
C LEU A 293 -13.20 24.48 -5.79
N THR A 294 -14.35 24.41 -6.44
CA THR A 294 -15.48 23.58 -6.04
C THR A 294 -15.65 22.43 -7.03
N LEU A 295 -15.66 21.19 -6.54
CA LEU A 295 -15.98 19.99 -7.28
C LEU A 295 -17.40 19.55 -6.88
N PRO A 296 -18.41 19.74 -7.74
CA PRO A 296 -19.81 19.54 -7.34
C PRO A 296 -20.22 18.07 -7.23
N VAL A 297 -19.50 17.16 -7.89
CA VAL A 297 -19.86 15.74 -8.03
C VAL A 297 -18.62 14.87 -7.82
N VAL A 298 -18.34 14.52 -6.57
CA VAL A 298 -17.30 13.57 -6.18
C VAL A 298 -17.97 12.32 -5.62
N ALA A 299 -18.10 11.28 -6.44
CA ALA A 299 -18.70 10.01 -6.04
C ALA A 299 -17.70 9.16 -5.24
N LEU A 300 -18.12 8.68 -4.08
CA LEU A 300 -17.35 7.79 -3.22
C LEU A 300 -18.14 6.51 -2.97
N THR A 301 -17.50 5.37 -3.17
CA THR A 301 -18.09 4.04 -2.94
C THR A 301 -17.61 3.47 -1.61
N ALA A 302 -18.49 2.79 -0.87
CA ALA A 302 -18.14 2.14 0.38
C ALA A 302 -17.00 1.13 0.21
N ALA A 303 -16.26 0.91 1.30
CA ALA A 303 -15.10 0.03 1.40
C ALA A 303 -13.91 0.41 0.49
N ARG A 304 -13.91 1.63 -0.09
CA ARG A 304 -12.82 2.14 -0.94
C ARG A 304 -11.97 3.18 -0.24
N THR A 305 -10.72 3.30 -0.69
CA THR A 305 -9.80 4.35 -0.24
C THR A 305 -9.45 5.25 -1.41
N TYR A 306 -9.54 6.56 -1.20
CA TYR A 306 -9.28 7.56 -2.22
C TYR A 306 -8.26 8.60 -1.76
N THR A 307 -7.54 9.16 -2.71
CA THR A 307 -6.82 10.42 -2.54
C THR A 307 -7.32 11.44 -3.54
N LEU A 308 -7.73 12.63 -3.07
CA LEU A 308 -8.10 13.76 -3.89
C LEU A 308 -7.00 14.83 -3.85
N TYR A 309 -6.31 15.01 -4.96
CA TYR A 309 -5.25 16.00 -5.12
C TYR A 309 -5.81 17.30 -5.68
N LEU A 310 -5.54 18.43 -5.00
CA LEU A 310 -5.66 19.75 -5.60
C LEU A 310 -4.37 20.03 -6.40
N VAL A 311 -4.53 20.24 -7.71
CA VAL A 311 -3.44 20.44 -8.67
C VAL A 311 -3.66 21.71 -9.49
N GLY A 312 -2.65 22.14 -10.25
CA GLY A 312 -2.75 23.29 -11.16
C GLY A 312 -2.30 24.61 -10.55
N THR A 313 -2.49 25.70 -11.29
CA THR A 313 -2.13 27.05 -10.86
C THR A 313 -3.39 27.86 -10.51
N SER A 314 -3.22 28.98 -9.82
CA SER A 314 -4.33 29.91 -9.55
C SER A 314 -5.10 30.26 -10.83
N GLY A 315 -6.42 30.09 -10.81
CA GLY A 315 -7.31 30.29 -11.95
C GLY A 315 -7.41 29.10 -12.92
N GLN A 316 -6.61 28.04 -12.75
CA GLN A 316 -6.63 26.78 -13.52
C GLN A 316 -6.48 25.58 -12.58
N LEU A 317 -7.02 25.69 -11.36
CA LEU A 317 -7.00 24.60 -10.38
C LEU A 317 -7.91 23.47 -10.84
N ALA A 318 -7.50 22.24 -10.54
CA ALA A 318 -8.26 21.04 -10.80
C ALA A 318 -8.16 20.05 -9.64
N GLY A 319 -9.14 19.14 -9.57
CA GLY A 319 -9.11 17.99 -8.66
C GLY A 319 -8.76 16.73 -9.42
N VAL A 320 -7.80 15.96 -8.91
CA VAL A 320 -7.48 14.61 -9.40
C VAL A 320 -7.88 13.62 -8.33
N LEU A 321 -8.91 12.82 -8.58
CA LEU A 321 -9.33 11.75 -7.66
C LEU A 321 -8.70 10.43 -8.10
N THR A 322 -7.91 9.81 -7.21
CA THR A 322 -7.43 8.44 -7.40
C THR A 322 -8.12 7.52 -6.41
N ARG A 323 -8.38 6.29 -6.86
CA ARG A 323 -8.71 5.17 -5.99
C ARG A 323 -7.44 4.38 -5.72
N ASP A 324 -7.21 4.05 -4.46
CA ASP A 324 -5.93 3.56 -3.96
C ASP A 324 -5.98 2.06 -3.53
N ASP A 325 -7.11 1.39 -3.81
CA ASP A 325 -7.41 -0.01 -3.50
C ASP A 325 -8.06 -0.78 -4.66
#